data_AF-A0A2E2RU24-F1
#
_entry.id   AF-A0A2E2RU24-F1
#
_cell.length_a   1.000
_cell.length_b   1.000
_cell.length_c   1.000
_cell.angle_alpha   90.00
_cell.angle_beta   90.00
_cell.angle_gamma   90.00
#
_symmetry.space_group_name_H-M   'P 1'
#
loop_
_entity.id
_entity.type
_entity.pdbx_description
1 polymer ?
#
loop_
_entity_poly.entity_id
_entity_poly.type
_entity_poly.pdbx_seq_one_letter_code
_entity_poly.pdbx_strand_id
1 'polypeptide(L)'
;MSTLSEQEALAFIMVTMAAADTTLSERELARIGNTVDTLPIFDGFTRDDLVETANRCSGILNEPSGLDQILGMVKASLPERLYDTAYAVAVEIASADLHAEQEELRFLQILRDELELDNLVSAAIERSARARFRLP
;
A
#
# COMPACT_ATOMS: atom_id res chain seq x y z
N MET A 1 -5.61 21.01 4.45
CA MET A 1 -5.49 19.66 3.86
C MET A 1 -5.29 18.71 5.01
N SER A 2 -6.12 17.68 5.14
CA SER A 2 -6.01 16.72 6.24
C SER A 2 -4.70 15.95 6.05
N THR A 3 -3.74 16.16 6.95
CA THR A 3 -2.47 15.44 6.96
C THR A 3 -2.73 14.05 7.52
N LEU A 4 -2.39 13.00 6.75
CA LEU A 4 -2.42 11.64 7.27
C LEU A 4 -1.27 11.48 8.27
N SER A 5 -1.44 10.61 9.26
CA SER A 5 -0.29 10.04 9.98
C SER A 5 0.54 9.15 9.04
N GLU A 6 1.77 8.85 9.43
CA GLU A 6 2.64 7.94 8.68
C GLU A 6 1.97 6.56 8.52
N GLN A 7 1.31 6.06 9.57
CA GLN A 7 0.57 4.79 9.54
C GLN A 7 -0.63 4.84 8.60
N GLU A 8 -1.46 5.91 8.66
CA GLU A 8 -2.60 6.06 7.75
C GLU A 8 -2.14 6.13 6.29
N ALA A 9 -1.04 6.82 6.00
CA ALA A 9 -0.51 6.91 4.65
C ALA A 9 -0.04 5.55 4.11
N LEU A 10 0.66 4.75 4.92
CA LEU A 10 1.04 3.39 4.55
C LEU A 10 -0.18 2.47 4.38
N ALA A 11 -1.20 2.62 5.23
CA ALA A 11 -2.46 1.89 5.11
C ALA A 11 -3.24 2.28 3.85
N PHE A 12 -3.26 3.57 3.46
CA PHE A 12 -3.84 4.04 2.20
C PHE A 12 -3.20 3.36 0.99
N ILE A 13 -1.86 3.19 1.00
CA ILE A 13 -1.15 2.46 -0.06
C ILE A 13 -1.57 0.99 -0.10
N MET A 14 -1.62 0.31 1.05
CA MET A 14 -2.05 -1.10 1.11
C MET A 14 -3.50 -1.29 0.64
N VAL A 15 -4.41 -0.39 1.02
CA VAL A 15 -5.82 -0.43 0.61
C VAL A 15 -5.96 -0.14 -0.88
N THR A 16 -5.22 0.83 -1.41
CA THR A 16 -5.22 1.15 -2.83
C THR A 16 -4.68 0.01 -3.68
N MET A 17 -3.63 -0.69 -3.20
CA MET A 17 -3.13 -1.90 -3.85
C MET A 17 -4.20 -2.99 -3.89
N ALA A 18 -4.82 -3.27 -2.75
CA ALA A 18 -5.83 -4.32 -2.63
C ALA A 18 -7.11 -4.04 -3.43
N ALA A 19 -7.48 -2.76 -3.58
CA ALA A 19 -8.66 -2.33 -4.32
C ALA A 19 -8.34 -1.86 -5.75
N ALA A 20 -7.19 -2.24 -6.31
CA ALA A 20 -6.77 -1.79 -7.63
C ALA A 20 -7.69 -2.29 -8.76
N ASP A 21 -8.34 -3.45 -8.56
CA ASP A 21 -9.22 -4.09 -9.54
C ASP A 21 -10.72 -3.83 -9.28
N THR A 22 -11.14 -3.86 -8.01
CA THR A 22 -12.55 -3.88 -7.59
C THR A 22 -12.73 -3.37 -6.14
N THR A 23 -13.78 -3.82 -5.45
CA THR A 23 -14.09 -3.43 -4.06
C THR A 23 -13.23 -4.23 -3.09
N LEU A 24 -12.64 -3.56 -2.10
CA LEU A 24 -11.85 -4.19 -1.04
C LEU A 24 -12.62 -5.34 -0.37
N SER A 25 -12.11 -6.57 -0.53
CA SER A 25 -12.70 -7.78 0.02
C SER A 25 -12.30 -8.00 1.49
N GLU A 26 -13.08 -8.80 2.23
CA GLU A 26 -12.70 -9.20 3.61
C GLU A 26 -11.36 -9.93 3.65
N ARG A 27 -11.02 -10.68 2.59
CA ARG A 27 -9.75 -11.40 2.48
C ARG A 27 -8.59 -10.43 2.36
N GLU A 28 -8.69 -9.42 1.49
CA GLU A 28 -7.69 -8.37 1.37
C GLU A 28 -7.53 -7.58 2.66
N LEU A 29 -8.64 -7.17 3.28
CA LEU A 29 -8.59 -6.41 4.54
C LEU A 29 -7.91 -7.23 5.65
N ALA A 30 -8.14 -8.55 5.70
CA ALA A 30 -7.42 -9.43 6.62
C ALA A 30 -5.91 -9.53 6.31
N ARG A 31 -5.52 -9.55 5.03
CA ARG A 31 -4.09 -9.52 4.63
C ARG A 31 -3.42 -8.22 5.07
N ILE A 32 -4.08 -7.08 4.85
CA ILE A 32 -3.60 -5.76 5.29
C ILE A 32 -3.46 -5.75 6.82
N GLY A 33 -4.44 -6.30 7.54
CA GLY A 33 -4.38 -6.44 9.00
C GLY A 33 -3.15 -7.20 9.49
N ASN A 34 -2.81 -8.33 8.85
CA ASN A 34 -1.60 -9.08 9.21
C ASN A 34 -0.30 -8.28 8.99
N THR A 35 -0.25 -7.45 7.94
CA THR A 35 0.90 -6.56 7.70
C THR A 35 1.00 -5.49 8.79
N VAL A 36 -0.13 -4.89 9.17
CA VAL A 36 -0.21 -3.92 10.27
C VAL A 36 0.24 -4.54 11.60
N ASP A 37 -0.21 -5.75 11.91
CA ASP A 37 0.09 -6.44 13.18
C ASP A 37 1.57 -6.84 13.33
N THR A 38 2.34 -6.88 12.23
CA THR A 38 3.71 -7.41 12.22
C THR A 38 4.79 -6.35 12.05
N LEU A 39 4.48 -5.20 11.45
CA LEU A 39 5.48 -4.19 11.13
C LEU A 39 5.59 -3.14 12.26
N PRO A 40 6.79 -2.86 12.81
CA PRO A 40 6.96 -1.93 13.93
C PRO A 40 6.48 -0.49 13.70
N ILE A 41 6.40 -0.04 12.45
CA ILE A 41 5.90 1.30 12.11
C ILE A 41 4.43 1.49 12.51
N PHE A 42 3.67 0.40 12.63
CA PHE A 42 2.27 0.39 13.04
C PHE A 42 2.08 0.19 14.54
N ASP A 43 3.12 0.30 15.37
CA ASP A 43 2.96 0.22 16.82
C ASP A 43 1.95 1.29 17.32
N GLY A 44 0.95 0.84 18.07
CA GLY A 44 -0.18 1.67 18.50
C GLY A 44 -1.28 1.93 17.47
N PHE A 45 -1.16 1.45 16.22
CA PHE A 45 -2.20 1.52 15.19
C PHE A 45 -3.15 0.32 15.31
N THR A 46 -4.38 0.57 15.74
CA THR A 46 -5.32 -0.50 16.07
C THR A 46 -6.07 -1.00 14.84
N ARG A 47 -6.75 -2.14 14.98
CA ARG A 47 -7.61 -2.69 13.93
C ARG A 47 -8.81 -1.78 13.62
N ASP A 48 -9.32 -1.06 14.61
CA ASP A 48 -10.39 -0.08 14.41
C ASP A 48 -9.87 1.11 13.60
N ASP A 49 -8.65 1.59 13.88
CA ASP A 49 -7.99 2.63 13.09
C ASP A 49 -7.80 2.18 11.63
N LEU A 50 -7.39 0.93 11.41
CA LEU A 50 -7.29 0.35 10.07
C LEU A 50 -8.63 0.34 9.33
N VAL A 51 -9.71 -0.06 9.98
CA VAL A 51 -11.05 -0.10 9.36
C VAL A 51 -11.52 1.31 9.00
N GLU A 52 -11.35 2.29 9.90
CA GLU A 52 -11.70 3.69 9.60
C GLU A 52 -10.86 4.22 8.42
N THR A 53 -9.56 3.96 8.45
CA THR A 53 -8.61 4.37 7.41
C THR A 53 -8.94 3.74 6.06
N ALA A 54 -9.28 2.45 6.03
CA ALA A 54 -9.67 1.75 4.82
C ALA A 54 -10.97 2.32 4.23
N ASN A 55 -11.99 2.55 5.07
CA ASN A 55 -13.24 3.16 4.61
C ASN A 55 -13.03 4.57 4.04
N ARG A 56 -12.18 5.38 4.67
CA ARG A 56 -11.81 6.71 4.16
C ARG A 56 -11.08 6.61 2.82
N CYS A 57 -10.09 5.72 2.71
CA CYS A 57 -9.34 5.49 1.47
C CYS A 57 -10.26 5.02 0.34
N SER A 58 -11.12 4.03 0.58
CA SER A 58 -12.09 3.54 -0.41
C SER A 58 -13.09 4.62 -0.82
N GLY A 59 -13.51 5.49 0.10
CA GLY A 59 -14.34 6.65 -0.22
C GLY A 59 -13.69 7.57 -1.24
N ILE A 60 -12.43 7.94 -1.02
CA ILE A 60 -11.65 8.80 -1.93
C ILE A 60 -11.37 8.10 -3.25
N LEU A 61 -11.03 6.80 -3.23
CA LEU A 61 -10.71 6.04 -4.44
C LEU A 61 -11.89 5.98 -5.43
N ASN A 62 -13.13 6.03 -4.92
CA ASN A 62 -14.34 6.08 -5.73
C ASN A 62 -14.65 7.46 -6.33
N GLU A 63 -13.93 8.51 -5.94
CA GLU A 63 -14.09 9.85 -6.51
C GLU A 63 -13.37 9.98 -7.87
N PRO A 64 -13.79 10.93 -8.73
CA PRO A 64 -13.02 11.29 -9.91
C PRO A 64 -11.60 11.72 -9.53
N SER A 65 -10.59 11.07 -10.11
CA SER A 65 -9.16 11.28 -9.79
C SER A 65 -8.78 10.87 -8.35
N GLY A 66 -9.56 10.00 -7.72
CA GLY A 66 -9.31 9.51 -6.35
C GLY A 66 -7.90 8.96 -6.12
N LEU A 67 -7.35 8.24 -7.11
CA LEU A 67 -5.99 7.72 -7.06
C LEU A 67 -4.94 8.84 -6.95
N ASP A 68 -5.04 9.87 -7.79
CA ASP A 68 -4.12 11.01 -7.77
C ASP A 68 -4.23 11.78 -6.44
N GLN A 69 -5.45 11.91 -5.90
CA GLN A 69 -5.68 12.50 -4.59
C GLN A 69 -4.99 11.70 -3.48
N ILE A 70 -5.14 10.37 -3.47
CA ILE A 70 -4.51 9.48 -2.49
C ILE A 70 -2.99 9.59 -2.57
N LEU A 71 -2.40 9.50 -3.77
CA LEU A 71 -0.97 9.60 -3.97
C LEU A 71 -0.42 10.96 -3.50
N GLY A 72 -1.13 12.05 -3.79
CA GLY A 72 -0.79 13.38 -3.29
C GLY A 72 -0.84 13.49 -1.76
N MET A 73 -1.86 12.89 -1.12
CA MET A 73 -1.97 12.85 0.35
C MET A 73 -0.85 12.03 0.98
N VAL A 74 -0.52 10.88 0.41
CA VAL A 74 0.56 10.00 0.88
C VAL A 74 1.91 10.71 0.77
N LYS A 75 2.23 11.28 -0.40
CA LYS A 75 3.50 12.00 -0.62
C LYS A 75 3.65 13.21 0.29
N ALA A 76 2.56 13.91 0.61
CA ALA A 76 2.59 15.03 1.55
C ALA A 76 2.73 14.60 3.03
N SER A 77 2.41 13.34 3.35
CA SER A 77 2.36 12.85 4.73
C SER A 77 3.54 11.94 5.10
N LEU A 78 4.19 11.31 4.12
CA LEU A 78 5.34 10.43 4.35
C LEU A 78 6.67 11.20 4.26
N PRO A 79 7.57 11.06 5.25
CA PRO A 79 8.95 11.46 5.08
C PRO A 79 9.67 10.53 4.09
N GLU A 80 10.67 11.05 3.38
CA GLU A 80 11.44 10.30 2.35
C GLU A 80 12.01 8.97 2.85
N ARG A 81 12.41 8.91 4.14
CA ARG A 81 12.88 7.68 4.81
C ARG A 81 11.87 6.52 4.84
N LEU A 82 10.60 6.77 4.50
CA LEU A 82 9.51 5.77 4.45
C LEU A 82 9.02 5.49 3.04
N TYR A 83 9.60 6.08 2.00
CA TYR A 83 9.16 5.84 0.62
C TYR A 83 9.39 4.39 0.21
N ASP A 84 10.53 3.82 0.57
CA ASP A 84 10.85 2.41 0.35
C ASP A 84 9.91 1.49 1.16
N THR A 85 9.50 1.91 2.35
CA THR A 85 8.54 1.21 3.21
C THR A 85 7.15 1.21 2.59
N ALA A 86 6.69 2.35 2.05
CA ALA A 86 5.42 2.46 1.33
C ALA A 86 5.38 1.53 0.12
N TYR A 87 6.47 1.49 -0.64
CA TYR A 87 6.57 0.57 -1.78
C TYR A 87 6.66 -0.89 -1.34
N ALA A 88 7.38 -1.19 -0.25
CA ALA A 88 7.49 -2.55 0.28
C ALA A 88 6.15 -3.11 0.73
N VAL A 89 5.32 -2.32 1.44
CA VAL A 89 3.98 -2.77 1.84
C VAL A 89 3.06 -2.96 0.63
N ALA A 90 3.17 -2.12 -0.40
CA ALA A 90 2.42 -2.30 -1.66
C ALA A 90 2.79 -3.63 -2.34
N VAL A 91 4.10 -3.92 -2.46
CA VAL A 91 4.60 -5.17 -3.04
C VAL A 91 4.19 -6.39 -2.20
N GLU A 92 4.14 -6.25 -0.87
CA GLU A 92 3.67 -7.31 0.02
C GLU A 92 2.24 -7.74 -0.31
N ILE A 93 1.34 -6.76 -0.42
CA ILE A 93 -0.07 -6.99 -0.74
C ILE A 93 -0.19 -7.63 -2.14
N ALA A 94 0.45 -7.05 -3.16
CA ALA A 94 0.41 -7.57 -4.53
C ALA A 94 0.98 -8.99 -4.68
N SER A 95 1.98 -9.36 -3.87
CA SER A 95 2.61 -10.67 -3.95
C SER A 95 1.80 -11.78 -3.26
N ALA A 96 0.84 -11.40 -2.42
CA ALA A 96 0.15 -12.32 -1.53
C ALA A 96 -0.85 -13.26 -2.24
N ASP A 97 -1.29 -12.90 -3.46
CA ASP A 97 -2.14 -13.71 -4.32
C ASP A 97 -1.36 -14.51 -5.39
N LEU A 98 -0.02 -14.53 -5.29
CA LEU A 98 0.92 -15.32 -6.12
C LEU A 98 0.98 -14.94 -7.61
N HIS A 99 0.01 -14.18 -8.11
CA HIS A 99 0.01 -13.55 -9.44
C HIS A 99 -0.52 -12.13 -9.29
N ALA A 100 0.32 -11.16 -9.64
CA ALA A 100 -0.13 -9.78 -9.73
C ALA A 100 -0.81 -9.53 -11.08
N GLU A 101 -2.02 -9.00 -11.06
CA GLU A 101 -2.76 -8.60 -12.24
C GLU A 101 -2.18 -7.32 -12.86
N GLN A 102 -2.56 -7.02 -14.10
CA GLN A 102 -2.01 -5.85 -14.83
C GLN A 102 -2.25 -4.52 -14.10
N GLU A 103 -3.37 -4.40 -13.38
CA GLU A 103 -3.75 -3.18 -12.64
C GLU A 103 -2.86 -2.97 -11.42
N GLU A 104 -2.53 -4.02 -10.67
CA GLU A 104 -1.60 -3.97 -9.54
C GLU A 104 -0.18 -3.62 -10.01
N LEU A 105 0.29 -4.23 -11.10
CA LEU A 105 1.58 -3.91 -11.70
C LEU A 105 1.65 -2.44 -12.16
N ARG A 106 0.54 -1.91 -12.70
CA ARG A 106 0.44 -0.51 -13.08
C ARG A 106 0.47 0.40 -11.86
N PHE A 107 -0.24 0.06 -10.79
CA PHE A 107 -0.21 0.84 -9.55
C PHE A 107 1.19 0.85 -8.94
N LEU A 108 1.91 -0.29 -8.90
CA LEU A 108 3.30 -0.36 -8.47
C LEU A 108 4.21 0.57 -9.29
N GLN A 109 4.02 0.63 -10.61
CA GLN A 109 4.80 1.54 -11.47
C GLN A 109 4.54 3.00 -11.10
N ILE A 110 3.27 3.40 -10.99
CA ILE A 110 2.88 4.76 -10.61
C ILE A 110 3.45 5.12 -9.24
N LEU A 111 3.32 4.24 -8.24
CA LEU A 111 3.79 4.48 -6.88
C LEU A 111 5.32 4.65 -6.84
N ARG A 112 6.05 3.81 -7.56
CA ARG A 112 7.51 3.90 -7.66
C ARG A 112 7.94 5.25 -8.24
N ASP A 113 7.28 5.67 -9.32
CA ASP A 113 7.62 6.90 -10.03
C ASP A 113 7.23 8.14 -9.19
N GLU A 114 6.07 8.12 -8.52
CA GLU A 114 5.61 9.21 -7.66
C GLU A 114 6.49 9.41 -6.42
N LEU A 115 7.00 8.31 -5.85
CA LEU A 115 7.91 8.33 -4.71
C LEU A 115 9.40 8.43 -5.12
N GLU A 116 9.68 8.56 -6.42
CA GLU A 116 11.04 8.75 -6.97
C GLU A 116 12.04 7.67 -6.50
N LEU A 117 11.58 6.42 -6.38
CA LEU A 117 12.39 5.34 -5.85
C LEU A 117 13.48 4.88 -6.82
N ASP A 118 14.68 4.66 -6.26
CA ASP A 118 15.79 4.09 -7.01
C ASP A 118 15.48 2.68 -7.52
N ASN A 119 15.84 2.41 -8.77
CA ASN A 119 15.56 1.14 -9.44
C ASN A 119 16.18 -0.07 -8.74
N LEU A 120 17.33 0.07 -8.08
CA LEU A 120 17.96 -1.02 -7.33
C LEU A 120 17.18 -1.29 -6.05
N VAL A 121 16.66 -0.26 -5.39
CA VAL A 121 15.82 -0.40 -4.18
C VAL A 121 14.52 -1.12 -4.53
N SER A 122 13.79 -0.65 -5.57
CA SER A 122 12.54 -1.29 -5.99
C SER A 122 12.77 -2.74 -6.43
N ALA A 123 13.83 -3.00 -7.22
CA ALA A 123 14.17 -4.35 -7.65
C ALA A 123 14.54 -5.27 -6.48
N ALA A 124 15.23 -4.77 -5.45
CA ALA A 124 15.57 -5.54 -4.25
C ALA A 124 14.32 -5.93 -3.45
N ILE A 125 13.37 -4.99 -3.28
CA ILE A 125 12.08 -5.22 -2.61
C ILE A 125 11.28 -6.28 -3.37
N GLU A 126 11.10 -6.11 -4.67
CA GLU A 126 10.38 -7.09 -5.51
C GLU A 126 11.04 -8.47 -5.47
N ARG A 127 12.37 -8.52 -5.55
CA ARG A 127 13.16 -9.76 -5.47
C ARG A 127 12.94 -10.47 -4.13
N SER A 128 12.94 -9.72 -3.03
CA SER A 128 12.70 -10.22 -1.68
C SER A 128 11.30 -10.81 -1.54
N ALA A 129 10.28 -10.09 -2.00
CA ALA A 129 8.90 -10.59 -1.98
C ALA A 129 8.75 -11.89 -2.79
N ARG A 130 9.27 -11.93 -4.03
CA ARG A 130 9.26 -13.17 -4.85
C ARG A 130 10.01 -14.34 -4.21
N ALA A 131 10.98 -14.09 -3.32
CA ALA A 131 11.65 -15.14 -2.58
C ALA A 131 10.77 -15.70 -1.46
N ARG A 132 9.98 -14.85 -0.79
CA ARG A 132 9.07 -15.22 0.31
C ARG A 132 7.79 -15.92 -0.17
N PHE A 133 7.28 -15.53 -1.34
CA PHE A 133 6.04 -16.07 -1.92
C PHE A 133 6.27 -17.17 -2.97
N ARG A 134 7.47 -17.77 -3.03
CA ARG A 134 7.79 -18.82 -4.01
C ARG A 134 7.03 -20.11 -3.70
N LEU A 135 6.26 -20.59 -4.68
CA LEU A 135 5.68 -21.93 -4.64
C LEU A 135 6.76 -23.02 -4.86
N PRO A 136 6.60 -24.21 -4.26
CA PRO A 136 7.50 -25.35 -4.46
C PRO A 136 7.62 -25.81 -5.91
#